data_AF-A0AA95JY84-F1
#
_entry.id   AF-A0AA95JY84-F1
#
_cell.length_a   1.000
_cell.length_b   1.000
_cell.length_c   1.000
_cell.angle_alpha   90.00
_cell.angle_beta   90.00
_cell.angle_gamma   90.00
#
_symmetry.space_group_name_H-M   'P 1'
#
loop_
_entity.id
_entity.type
_entity.pdbx_description
1 polymer ?
#
loop_
_entity_poly.entity_id
_entity_poly.type
_entity_poly.pdbx_seq_one_letter_code
_entity_poly.pdbx_strand_id
1 'polypeptide(L)'
;MKRCLIFFCFFYSSLFFCNAFAIFKVEFINQTKQDLIYNHTYDISSIVPSFAVLILEAKKKTHIQDNEAISFNNFRISFYDTEQPCSLITFFGVDYPHGWGLTIKINGKDMGTICANKKMLVDPTIQARLEYFKNDNEDNYLRFSNIGWWQNSDKLPRTITIPL
;
A
#
# COMPACT_ATOMS: atom_id res chain seq x y z
N MET A 1 -20.48 11.50 -41.85
CA MET A 1 -19.13 11.38 -41.26
C MET A 1 -18.96 12.06 -39.88
N LYS A 2 -19.51 13.26 -39.62
CA LYS A 2 -19.33 13.95 -38.31
C LYS A 2 -19.92 13.22 -37.07
N ARG A 3 -20.97 12.41 -37.25
CA ARG A 3 -21.63 11.68 -36.14
C ARG A 3 -20.86 10.44 -35.64
N CYS A 4 -20.05 9.79 -36.50
CA CYS A 4 -19.22 8.66 -36.07
C CYS A 4 -18.02 9.07 -35.21
N LEU A 5 -17.48 10.28 -35.43
CA LEU A 5 -16.33 10.80 -34.68
C LEU A 5 -16.68 11.08 -33.21
N ILE A 6 -17.89 11.58 -32.95
CA ILE A 6 -18.39 11.82 -31.58
C ILE A 6 -18.59 10.50 -30.84
N PHE A 7 -19.13 9.48 -31.53
CA PHE A 7 -19.27 8.13 -30.96
C PHE A 7 -17.93 7.48 -30.64
N PHE A 8 -16.91 7.67 -31.48
CA PHE A 8 -15.57 7.13 -31.24
C PHE A 8 -14.90 7.77 -30.01
N CYS A 9 -15.05 9.09 -29.84
CA CYS A 9 -14.54 9.79 -28.65
C CYS A 9 -15.29 9.40 -27.35
N PHE A 10 -16.61 9.18 -27.42
CA PHE A 10 -17.38 8.70 -26.27
C PHE A 10 -17.01 7.26 -25.89
N PHE A 11 -16.77 6.40 -26.88
CA PHE A 11 -16.38 5.00 -26.65
C PHE A 11 -14.97 4.88 -26.05
N TYR A 12 -14.01 5.68 -26.54
CA TYR A 12 -12.65 5.72 -25.98
C TYR A 12 -12.60 6.29 -24.56
N SER A 13 -13.41 7.30 -24.26
CA SER A 13 -13.50 7.85 -22.89
C SER A 13 -14.16 6.88 -21.91
N SER A 14 -15.14 6.06 -22.37
CA SER A 14 -15.70 4.99 -21.55
C SER A 14 -14.76 3.80 -21.32
N LEU A 15 -13.84 3.51 -22.24
CA LEU A 15 -12.90 2.38 -22.12
C LEU A 15 -11.77 2.64 -21.12
N PHE A 16 -11.44 3.90 -20.82
CA PHE A 16 -10.44 4.24 -19.80
C PHE A 16 -10.97 4.19 -18.35
N PHE A 17 -12.28 4.01 -18.15
CA PHE A 17 -12.89 4.05 -16.81
C PHE A 17 -12.87 2.71 -16.05
N CYS A 18 -12.47 1.60 -16.68
CA CYS A 18 -12.60 0.27 -16.10
C CYS A 18 -11.29 -0.52 -16.09
N ASN A 19 -10.30 -0.07 -15.32
CA ASN A 19 -9.35 -0.97 -14.69
C ASN A 19 -9.00 -0.39 -13.32
N ALA A 20 -9.55 -1.00 -12.27
CA ALA A 20 -9.23 -0.67 -10.89
C ALA A 20 -7.74 -0.98 -10.65
N PHE A 21 -6.90 0.03 -10.75
CA PHE A 21 -5.52 -0.04 -10.31
C PHE A 21 -5.55 -0.01 -8.78
N ALA A 22 -4.89 -0.98 -8.13
CA ALA A 22 -4.70 -0.96 -6.68
C ALA A 22 -4.20 0.42 -6.26
N ILE A 23 -4.86 1.08 -5.30
CA ILE A 23 -4.53 2.45 -4.91
C ILE A 23 -3.12 2.51 -4.29
N PHE A 24 -2.72 1.42 -3.63
CA PHE A 24 -1.39 1.26 -3.05
C PHE A 24 -0.80 -0.14 -3.24
N LYS A 25 0.50 -0.23 -3.00
CA LYS A 25 1.26 -1.48 -2.93
C LYS A 25 2.23 -1.45 -1.76
N VAL A 26 2.15 -2.44 -0.87
CA VAL A 26 3.04 -2.58 0.29
C VAL A 26 4.02 -3.74 0.07
N GLU A 27 5.32 -3.46 0.11
CA GLU A 27 6.36 -4.48 0.16
C GLU A 27 6.41 -5.08 1.57
N PHE A 28 6.10 -6.37 1.73
CA PHE A 28 6.24 -7.05 3.01
C PHE A 28 7.53 -7.85 3.06
N ILE A 29 8.40 -7.55 4.03
CA ILE A 29 9.73 -8.14 4.18
C ILE A 29 9.84 -8.80 5.55
N ASN A 30 10.33 -10.04 5.56
CA ASN A 30 10.71 -10.74 6.77
C ASN A 30 12.21 -10.54 7.02
N GLN A 31 12.56 -9.61 7.92
CA GLN A 31 13.97 -9.34 8.28
C GLN A 31 14.50 -10.31 9.34
N THR A 32 13.70 -11.28 9.78
CA THR A 32 14.13 -12.28 10.77
C THR A 32 14.92 -13.41 10.11
N LYS A 33 15.47 -14.30 10.93
CA LYS A 33 16.15 -15.53 10.49
C LYS A 33 15.20 -16.71 10.30
N GLN A 34 13.92 -16.53 10.60
CA GLN A 34 12.91 -17.59 10.60
C GLN A 34 11.93 -17.33 9.47
N ASP A 35 11.33 -18.39 8.94
CA ASP A 35 10.24 -18.25 7.98
C ASP A 35 8.98 -17.79 8.69
N LEU A 36 8.23 -16.91 8.03
CA LEU A 36 6.96 -16.40 8.55
C LEU A 36 5.80 -17.07 7.81
N ILE A 37 5.00 -17.84 8.53
CA ILE A 37 3.73 -18.36 8.01
C ILE A 37 2.69 -17.27 8.15
N TYR A 38 2.03 -16.90 7.04
CA TYR A 38 0.98 -15.91 7.06
C TYR A 38 -0.17 -16.32 6.14
N ASN A 39 -1.37 -15.92 6.53
CA ASN A 39 -2.57 -16.10 5.72
C ASN A 39 -2.82 -14.82 4.95
N HIS A 40 -3.02 -14.96 3.65
CA HIS A 40 -3.45 -13.89 2.78
C HIS A 40 -4.96 -13.99 2.60
N THR A 41 -5.69 -12.88 2.72
CA THR A 41 -7.13 -12.80 2.49
C THR A 41 -7.43 -11.74 1.44
N TYR A 42 -8.17 -12.13 0.40
CA TYR A 42 -8.64 -11.23 -0.64
C TYR A 42 -10.12 -10.93 -0.45
N ASP A 43 -10.51 -9.65 -0.51
CA ASP A 43 -11.92 -9.29 -0.62
C ASP A 43 -12.33 -9.32 -2.10
N ILE A 44 -12.87 -10.47 -2.53
CA ILE A 44 -13.45 -10.66 -3.86
C ILE A 44 -14.97 -10.66 -3.68
N SER A 45 -15.61 -9.53 -3.99
CA SER A 45 -17.06 -9.39 -4.16
C SER A 45 -17.94 -10.29 -3.27
N SER A 46 -18.12 -9.88 -2.02
CA SER A 46 -19.25 -10.15 -1.10
C SER A 46 -19.67 -11.57 -0.71
N ILE A 47 -19.18 -12.66 -1.32
CA ILE A 47 -19.79 -13.99 -1.04
C ILE A 47 -18.87 -14.92 -0.23
N VAL A 48 -17.55 -14.98 -0.50
CA VAL A 48 -16.61 -15.75 0.34
C VAL A 48 -15.21 -15.12 0.27
N PRO A 49 -14.59 -14.71 1.39
CA PRO A 49 -13.18 -14.33 1.39
C PRO A 49 -12.32 -15.55 1.07
N SER A 50 -11.58 -15.48 -0.04
CA SER A 50 -10.58 -16.49 -0.37
C SER A 50 -9.36 -16.29 0.50
N PHE A 51 -8.87 -17.37 1.11
CA PHE A 51 -7.64 -17.35 1.89
C PHE A 51 -6.59 -18.30 1.31
N ALA A 52 -5.32 -17.89 1.38
CA ALA A 52 -4.18 -18.75 1.06
C ALA A 52 -3.18 -18.70 2.22
N VAL A 53 -2.72 -19.87 2.66
CA VAL A 53 -1.61 -19.97 3.61
C VAL A 53 -0.32 -19.91 2.81
N LEU A 54 0.50 -18.90 3.08
CA LEU A 54 1.76 -18.65 2.39
C LEU A 54 2.93 -18.62 3.39
N ILE A 55 4.13 -18.87 2.89
CA ILE A 55 5.36 -18.80 3.67
C ILE A 55 6.20 -17.65 3.10
N LEU A 56 6.55 -16.70 3.95
CA LEU A 56 7.54 -15.67 3.64
C LEU A 56 8.89 -16.11 4.23
N GLU A 57 9.71 -16.68 3.36
CA GLU A 57 11.07 -17.13 3.70
C GLU A 57 11.89 -16.00 4.37
N ALA A 58 12.82 -16.38 5.22
CA ALA A 58 13.76 -15.45 5.86
C ALA A 58 14.46 -14.55 4.83
N LYS A 59 14.45 -13.23 5.09
CA LYS A 59 15.01 -12.17 4.23
C LYS A 59 14.37 -12.06 2.84
N LYS A 60 13.26 -12.75 2.57
CA LYS A 60 12.49 -12.57 1.35
C LYS A 60 11.42 -11.50 1.52
N LYS A 61 10.92 -11.06 0.37
CA LYS A 61 9.86 -10.07 0.27
C LYS A 61 8.71 -10.58 -0.58
N THR A 62 7.52 -10.11 -0.26
CA THR A 62 6.29 -10.28 -1.03
C THR A 62 5.59 -8.92 -1.19
N HIS A 63 4.47 -8.89 -1.89
CA HIS A 63 3.68 -7.68 -2.08
C HIS A 63 2.25 -7.88 -1.57
N ILE A 64 1.72 -6.84 -0.94
CA ILE A 64 0.33 -6.73 -0.48
C ILE A 64 -0.31 -5.59 -1.28
N GLN A 65 -1.49 -5.84 -1.83
CA GLN A 65 -2.28 -4.87 -2.59
C GLN A 65 -3.41 -4.27 -1.75
N ASP A 66 -4.16 -3.34 -2.34
CA ASP A 66 -5.20 -2.55 -1.68
C ASP A 66 -6.29 -3.36 -0.98
N ASN A 67 -6.82 -4.36 -1.68
CA ASN A 67 -7.91 -5.23 -1.22
C ASN A 67 -7.42 -6.48 -0.45
N GLU A 68 -6.18 -6.45 0.02
CA GLU A 68 -5.52 -7.60 0.63
C GLU A 68 -5.24 -7.36 2.12
N ALA A 69 -5.58 -8.35 2.94
CA ALA A 69 -5.17 -8.39 4.35
C ALA A 69 -4.23 -9.57 4.57
N ILE A 70 -3.27 -9.40 5.47
CA ILE A 70 -2.39 -10.50 5.91
C ILE A 70 -2.66 -10.81 7.37
N SER A 71 -2.55 -12.07 7.76
CA SER A 71 -2.65 -12.49 9.16
C SER A 71 -1.51 -13.41 9.56
N PHE A 72 -0.82 -13.11 10.66
CA PHE A 72 0.21 -13.97 11.25
C PHE A 72 0.32 -13.71 12.75
N ASN A 73 0.74 -14.70 13.55
CA ASN A 73 0.90 -14.58 15.01
C ASN A 73 -0.27 -13.89 15.74
N ASN A 74 -1.52 -14.23 15.37
CA ASN A 74 -2.75 -13.60 15.89
C ASN A 74 -2.94 -12.10 15.56
N PHE A 75 -2.10 -11.52 14.71
CA PHE A 75 -2.28 -10.19 14.16
C PHE A 75 -2.91 -10.28 12.78
N ARG A 76 -4.01 -9.56 12.56
CA ARG A 76 -4.56 -9.27 11.24
C ARG A 76 -4.15 -7.85 10.85
N ILE A 77 -3.38 -7.73 9.79
CA ILE A 77 -2.87 -6.46 9.28
C ILE A 77 -3.59 -6.13 7.98
N SER A 78 -4.08 -4.90 7.88
CA SER A 78 -4.62 -4.33 6.66
C SER A 78 -4.18 -2.88 6.51
N PHE A 79 -4.43 -2.31 5.34
CA PHE A 79 -4.05 -0.95 5.00
C PHE A 79 -5.22 -0.24 4.34
N TYR A 80 -5.22 1.08 4.41
CA TYR A 80 -6.16 1.89 3.64
C TYR A 80 -5.55 3.26 3.35
N ASP A 81 -5.82 3.78 2.15
CA ASP A 81 -5.49 5.16 1.78
C ASP A 81 -6.46 6.12 2.48
N THR A 82 -5.92 7.18 3.08
CA THR A 82 -6.69 8.22 3.78
C THR A 82 -7.20 9.30 2.84
N GLU A 83 -6.78 9.27 1.57
CA GLU A 83 -7.00 10.30 0.56
C GLU A 83 -6.40 11.68 0.94
N GLN A 84 -5.59 11.73 2.00
CA GLN A 84 -4.93 12.95 2.46
C GLN A 84 -3.60 13.16 1.70
N PRO A 85 -3.46 14.20 0.85
CA PRO A 85 -2.21 14.47 0.17
C PRO A 85 -1.12 14.92 1.15
N CYS A 86 0.04 14.26 1.09
CA CYS A 86 1.16 14.43 2.02
C CYS A 86 2.50 14.74 1.35
N SER A 87 2.58 14.61 0.03
CA SER A 87 3.71 15.03 -0.77
C SER A 87 3.18 15.66 -2.05
N LEU A 88 3.69 16.84 -2.40
CA LEU A 88 3.32 17.58 -3.60
C LEU A 88 4.55 17.74 -4.48
N ILE A 89 4.30 17.82 -5.78
CA ILE A 89 5.29 18.20 -6.77
C ILE A 89 4.76 19.35 -7.62
N THR A 90 5.58 20.38 -7.78
CA THR A 90 5.22 21.57 -8.55
C THR A 90 5.75 21.43 -9.98
N PHE A 91 4.85 21.42 -10.97
CA PHE A 91 5.20 21.51 -12.39
C PHE A 91 4.58 22.77 -12.98
N PHE A 92 5.40 23.61 -13.60
CA PHE A 92 4.96 24.87 -14.21
C PHE A 92 4.12 25.76 -13.27
N GLY A 93 4.44 25.75 -11.98
CA GLY A 93 3.73 26.53 -10.95
C GLY A 93 2.42 25.88 -10.45
N VAL A 94 2.10 24.65 -10.87
CA VAL A 94 0.93 23.91 -10.41
C VAL A 94 1.37 22.72 -9.55
N ASP A 95 0.76 22.58 -8.37
CA ASP A 95 1.05 21.49 -7.44
C ASP A 95 0.20 20.26 -7.73
N TYR A 96 0.86 19.11 -7.81
CA TYR A 96 0.25 17.80 -8.02
C TYR A 96 0.56 16.87 -6.85
N PRO A 97 -0.43 16.11 -6.33
CA PRO A 97 -0.18 15.07 -5.34
C PRO A 97 0.74 13.98 -5.86
N HIS A 98 1.84 13.76 -5.14
CA HIS A 98 2.81 12.69 -5.38
C HIS A 98 2.88 11.68 -4.23
N GLY A 99 2.25 12.00 -3.10
CA GLY A 99 2.13 11.10 -1.95
C GLY A 99 0.82 11.31 -1.20
N TRP A 100 0.34 10.22 -0.61
CA TRP A 100 -0.89 10.17 0.16
C TRP A 100 -0.64 9.51 1.52
N GLY A 101 -1.49 9.85 2.50
CA GLY A 101 -1.47 9.20 3.79
C GLY A 101 -1.95 7.76 3.67
N LEU A 102 -1.08 6.80 3.99
CA LEU A 102 -1.41 5.38 4.04
C LEU A 102 -1.42 4.92 5.51
N THR A 103 -2.55 4.40 5.96
CA THR A 103 -2.73 3.96 7.36
C THR A 103 -2.62 2.45 7.47
N ILE A 104 -1.93 1.97 8.50
CA ILE A 104 -1.88 0.55 8.88
C ILE A 104 -2.86 0.28 10.01
N LYS A 105 -3.67 -0.77 9.84
CA LYS A 105 -4.56 -1.33 10.85
C LYS A 105 -4.01 -2.66 11.35
N ILE A 106 -4.02 -2.85 12.67
CA ILE A 106 -3.72 -4.13 13.31
C ILE A 106 -4.92 -4.53 14.15
N ASN A 107 -5.48 -5.71 13.88
CA ASN A 107 -6.69 -6.21 14.54
C ASN A 107 -7.86 -5.21 14.47
N GLY A 108 -7.97 -4.48 13.35
CA GLY A 108 -8.99 -3.46 13.11
C GLY A 108 -8.73 -2.10 13.75
N LYS A 109 -7.67 -1.94 14.55
CA LYS A 109 -7.29 -0.67 15.17
C LYS A 109 -6.23 0.06 14.35
N ASP A 110 -6.41 1.37 14.16
CA ASP A 110 -5.43 2.23 13.52
C ASP A 110 -4.17 2.35 14.39
N MET A 111 -3.03 1.95 13.83
CA MET A 111 -1.73 1.99 14.53
C MET A 111 -0.89 3.20 14.11
N GLY A 112 -1.19 3.79 12.95
CA GLY A 112 -0.57 5.02 12.49
C GLY A 112 -0.63 5.19 10.98
N THR A 113 -0.32 6.40 10.53
CA THR A 113 -0.35 6.82 9.13
C THR A 113 1.02 7.33 8.72
N ILE A 114 1.51 6.88 7.57
CA ILE A 114 2.73 7.42 6.96
C ILE A 114 2.38 8.19 5.68
N CYS A 115 3.28 9.07 5.27
CA CYS A 115 3.24 9.62 3.93
C CYS A 115 3.90 8.67 2.94
N ALA A 116 3.10 7.92 2.17
CA ALA A 116 3.56 7.00 1.14
C ALA A 116 3.55 7.68 -0.23
N ASN A 117 4.70 7.64 -0.90
CA ASN A 117 4.88 8.29 -2.20
C ASN A 117 4.79 7.30 -3.34
N LYS A 118 4.49 7.82 -4.52
CA LYS A 118 4.77 7.16 -5.79
C LYS A 118 6.29 6.98 -5.98
N LYS A 119 6.72 5.96 -6.73
CA LYS A 119 8.15 5.80 -7.07
C LYS A 119 8.53 6.73 -8.23
N MET A 120 7.64 6.90 -9.19
CA MET A 120 7.75 7.81 -10.33
C MET A 120 6.50 8.68 -10.48
N LEU A 121 6.64 9.81 -11.17
CA LEU A 121 5.55 10.77 -11.42
C LEU A 121 4.32 10.14 -12.07
N VAL A 122 4.56 9.22 -12.99
CA VAL A 122 3.54 8.54 -13.78
C VAL A 122 2.99 7.28 -13.11
N ASP A 123 3.57 6.86 -11.98
CA ASP A 123 3.06 5.69 -11.29
C ASP A 123 1.64 5.97 -10.79
N PRO A 124 0.69 5.05 -11.01
CA PRO A 124 -0.65 5.22 -10.48
C PRO A 124 -0.73 4.88 -8.99
N THR A 125 0.25 4.16 -8.44
CA THR A 125 0.19 3.57 -7.10
C THR A 125 1.22 4.18 -6.14
N ILE A 126 0.80 4.43 -4.90
CA ILE A 126 1.73 4.73 -3.81
C ILE A 126 2.40 3.45 -3.32
N GLN A 127 3.65 3.57 -2.87
CA GLN A 127 4.43 2.43 -2.45
C GLN A 127 4.96 2.62 -1.04
N ALA A 128 4.73 1.60 -0.22
CA ALA A 128 5.21 1.53 1.15
C ALA A 128 5.88 0.17 1.40
N ARG A 129 6.47 0.04 2.57
CA ARG A 129 7.13 -1.18 3.03
C ARG A 129 6.75 -1.47 4.46
N LEU A 130 6.40 -2.72 4.71
CA LEU A 130 6.23 -3.31 6.01
C LEU A 130 7.39 -4.28 6.26
N GLU A 131 8.16 -4.06 7.33
CA GLU A 131 9.24 -4.93 7.73
C GLU A 131 8.93 -5.56 9.08
N TYR A 132 8.88 -6.88 9.12
CA TYR A 132 8.82 -7.65 10.36
C TYR A 132 10.24 -7.98 10.82
N PHE A 133 10.59 -7.55 12.03
CA PHE A 133 11.92 -7.76 12.60
C PHE A 133 11.83 -7.99 14.11
N LYS A 134 12.90 -8.56 14.66
CA LYS A 134 13.10 -8.69 16.12
C LYS A 134 14.21 -7.74 16.56
N ASN A 135 14.06 -7.13 17.72
CA ASN A 135 15.16 -6.38 18.35
C ASN A 135 16.16 -7.35 19.02
N ASP A 136 17.19 -6.81 19.66
CA ASP A 136 18.21 -7.60 20.36
C ASP A 136 17.63 -8.37 21.58
N ASN A 137 16.48 -7.95 22.10
CA ASN A 137 15.75 -8.63 23.18
C ASN A 137 14.75 -9.69 22.67
N GLU A 138 14.74 -9.98 21.38
CA GLU A 138 13.79 -10.86 20.69
C GLU A 138 12.31 -10.39 20.66
N ASP A 139 12.04 -9.14 21.03
CA ASP A 139 10.72 -8.53 20.91
C ASP A 139 10.39 -8.27 19.42
N ASN A 140 9.13 -8.51 19.05
CA ASN A 140 8.66 -8.38 17.66
C ASN A 140 8.24 -6.95 17.35
N TYR A 141 8.62 -6.47 16.17
CA TYR A 141 8.25 -5.14 15.68
C TYR A 141 7.84 -5.17 14.21
N LEU A 142 7.00 -4.20 13.86
CA LEU A 142 6.73 -3.81 12.48
C LEU A 142 7.28 -2.42 12.22
N ARG A 143 8.10 -2.27 11.19
CA ARG A 143 8.46 -0.96 10.65
C ARG A 143 7.66 -0.72 9.38
N PHE A 144 6.80 0.29 9.41
CA PHE A 144 6.00 0.71 8.28
C PHE A 144 6.55 2.02 7.72
N SER A 145 6.97 2.02 6.45
CA SER A 145 7.80 3.08 5.89
C SER A 145 7.51 3.40 4.42
N ASN A 146 7.74 4.64 4.05
CA ASN A 146 7.73 5.11 2.67
C ASN A 146 8.96 4.58 1.92
N ILE A 147 8.77 4.09 0.70
CA ILE A 147 9.86 3.67 -0.19
C ILE A 147 9.93 4.45 -1.50
N GLY A 148 9.05 5.45 -1.67
CA GLY A 148 9.14 6.37 -2.80
C GLY A 148 10.26 7.39 -2.61
N TRP A 149 10.68 8.00 -3.72
CA TRP A 149 11.91 8.81 -3.77
C TRP A 149 11.71 10.30 -3.49
N TRP A 150 10.47 10.75 -3.34
CA TRP A 150 10.18 12.18 -3.19
C TRP A 150 10.29 12.71 -1.76
N GLN A 151 10.37 14.03 -1.63
CA GLN A 151 10.34 14.68 -0.33
C GLN A 151 8.91 14.66 0.24
N ASN A 152 8.77 14.15 1.47
CA ASN A 152 7.50 14.19 2.20
C ASN A 152 7.34 15.58 2.82
N SER A 153 6.10 16.08 2.88
CA SER A 153 5.79 17.24 3.73
C SER A 153 5.84 16.85 5.20
N ASP A 154 6.00 17.83 6.09
CA ASP A 154 5.99 17.64 7.54
C ASP A 154 4.60 17.23 8.09
N LYS A 155 3.59 17.07 7.23
CA LYS A 155 2.22 16.71 7.64
C LYS A 155 2.11 15.28 8.18
N LEU A 156 2.90 14.34 7.64
CA LEU A 156 2.83 12.93 8.00
C LEU A 156 4.24 12.31 8.00
N PRO A 157 4.55 11.42 8.97
CA PRO A 157 5.89 10.83 9.09
C PRO A 157 6.22 9.93 7.89
N ARG A 158 7.50 9.77 7.59
CA ARG A 158 7.96 8.81 6.57
C ARG A 158 7.92 7.37 7.03
N THR A 159 8.03 7.16 8.34
CA THR A 159 8.16 5.84 8.95
C THR A 159 7.52 5.86 10.32
N ILE A 160 6.95 4.73 10.71
CA ILE A 160 6.51 4.43 12.06
C ILE A 160 7.00 3.03 12.44
N THR A 161 7.25 2.82 13.73
CA THR A 161 7.61 1.52 14.29
C THR A 161 6.55 1.13 15.30
N ILE A 162 5.99 -0.07 15.15
CA ILE A 162 4.87 -0.57 15.93
C ILE A 162 5.36 -1.81 16.68
N PRO A 163 5.33 -1.82 18.03
CA PRO A 163 5.55 -3.04 18.80
C PRO A 163 4.37 -4.01 18.57
N LEU A 164 4.68 -5.29 18.39
CA LEU A 164 3.72 -6.37 18.22
C LEU A 164 3.53 -7.16 19.51
#